data_AF-A0A962ZQS4-F1
#
_entry.id   AF-A0A962ZQS4-F1
#
_cell.length_a   1.000
_cell.length_b   1.000
_cell.length_c   1.000
_cell.angle_alpha   90.00
_cell.angle_beta   90.00
_cell.angle_gamma   90.00
#
_symmetry.space_group_name_H-M   'P 1'
#
loop_
_entity.id
_entity.type
_entity.pdbx_description
1 polymer ?
#
loop_
_entity_poly.entity_id
_entity_poly.type
_entity_poly.pdbx_seq_one_letter_code
_entity_poly.pdbx_strand_id
1 'polypeptide(L)'
;MKVILHIGTDKTGSTAIQSSLPGNRDWLLARSVYLPLTGLGIDNGHSELLSSLTQDALQALTTELAQAQACGYDLAFLSWEGMVRFNSRQIRLLASALGDHDVNILVYVRDQAEIIQSAHLQWVRMHAGARDIRSIAQPSGLLEYALAYAFLRDPRRNYYRTLRRWERVIPGAGFRVRPFSAANLLGGDVVTDLLQELGIADATGFLHGGKLTNPSLDVESALLVQAWKRDPAFQEQCDTLVDVTESMLAQNGPATRYFLDEKAVHNIRRHFRRCNRRLARRYMPGIAFPFPTENSCWRREDFAAIEARAQALARRVEEAHRVPTLIDSASGGNLPGRVLFTAGWSDPEPWGVWSVGTLSCIRFRLHRRLLNRCSENVQIALRGRYIADIASSHVTVNGRDLGSMDLSGPEAVIRLPIAELQPFAMVEICLAHELPPAPRTAIPMQDPRQLAFGLSSVWAGPLATDGSQ
;
A
#
# COMPACT_ATOMS: atom_id res chain seq x y z
N MET A 1 -20.15 10.97 27.32
CA MET A 1 -19.58 11.58 26.09
C MET A 1 -20.19 10.93 24.86
N LYS A 2 -19.97 11.49 23.66
CA LYS A 2 -20.34 10.84 22.39
C LYS A 2 -19.25 9.86 21.96
N VAL A 3 -19.62 8.71 21.41
CA VAL A 3 -18.68 7.75 20.83
C VAL A 3 -19.06 7.51 19.37
N ILE A 4 -18.18 7.87 18.44
CA ILE A 4 -18.35 7.56 17.02
C ILE A 4 -17.59 6.28 16.67
N LEU A 5 -18.32 5.30 16.14
CA LEU A 5 -17.77 4.07 15.59
C LEU A 5 -17.75 4.18 14.06
N HIS A 6 -16.57 4.34 13.47
CA HIS A 6 -16.37 4.21 12.04
C HIS A 6 -16.20 2.73 11.66
N ILE A 7 -17.28 2.14 11.12
CA ILE A 7 -17.38 0.69 10.90
C ILE A 7 -16.98 0.22 9.49
N GLY A 8 -16.44 1.11 8.65
CA GLY A 8 -16.06 0.82 7.25
C GLY A 8 -16.96 1.52 6.23
N THR A 9 -17.16 0.98 5.02
CA THR A 9 -16.81 -0.37 4.52
C THR A 9 -15.38 -0.49 3.94
N ASP A 10 -14.98 -1.69 3.50
CA ASP A 10 -13.74 -1.84 2.75
C ASP A 10 -13.78 -1.02 1.46
N LYS A 11 -12.62 -0.52 1.04
CA LYS A 11 -12.48 0.28 -0.20
C LYS A 11 -13.29 1.59 -0.21
N THR A 12 -13.55 2.15 0.97
CA THR A 12 -14.11 3.50 1.15
C THR A 12 -13.18 4.42 1.94
N GLY A 13 -11.87 4.27 1.76
CA GLY A 13 -10.89 5.21 2.31
C GLY A 13 -10.53 5.01 3.79
N SER A 14 -10.91 3.89 4.42
CA SER A 14 -10.58 3.57 5.82
C SER A 14 -9.09 3.73 6.13
N THR A 15 -8.21 3.27 5.23
CA THR A 15 -6.75 3.40 5.39
C THR A 15 -6.31 4.86 5.43
N ALA A 16 -6.89 5.73 4.58
CA ALA A 16 -6.55 7.15 4.55
C ALA A 16 -7.03 7.86 5.82
N ILE A 17 -8.21 7.49 6.32
CA ILE A 17 -8.70 7.92 7.63
C ILE A 17 -7.70 7.49 8.71
N GLN A 18 -7.46 6.18 8.85
CA GLN A 18 -6.67 5.61 9.93
C GLN A 18 -5.22 6.12 9.92
N SER A 19 -4.57 6.22 8.76
CA SER A 19 -3.20 6.74 8.66
C SER A 19 -3.07 8.22 9.06
N SER A 20 -4.15 8.99 8.96
CA SER A 20 -4.12 10.43 9.25
C SER A 20 -4.35 10.76 10.73
N LEU A 21 -4.82 9.80 11.55
CA LEU A 21 -5.22 10.09 12.94
C LEU A 21 -4.04 10.16 13.92
N PRO A 22 -3.09 9.20 13.97
CA PRO A 22 -2.06 9.20 15.01
C PRO A 22 -1.16 10.43 14.96
N GLY A 23 -0.76 10.87 13.76
CA GLY A 23 0.05 12.08 13.57
C GLY A 23 -0.68 13.38 13.93
N ASN A 24 -2.00 13.34 14.11
CA ASN A 24 -2.84 14.48 14.45
C ASN A 24 -3.49 14.33 15.83
N ARG A 25 -3.02 13.41 16.69
CA ARG A 25 -3.68 13.13 17.98
C ARG A 25 -3.81 14.36 18.87
N ASP A 26 -2.72 15.10 19.09
CA ASP A 26 -2.74 16.29 19.94
C ASP A 26 -3.63 17.39 19.34
N TRP A 27 -3.63 17.51 18.01
CA TRP A 27 -4.50 18.43 17.27
C TRP A 27 -5.99 18.09 17.43
N LEU A 28 -6.33 16.79 17.48
CA LEU A 28 -7.69 16.29 17.72
C LEU A 28 -8.11 16.49 19.18
N LEU A 29 -7.21 16.22 20.14
CA LEU A 29 -7.47 16.43 21.57
C LEU A 29 -7.76 17.89 21.89
N ALA A 30 -7.02 18.82 21.28
CA ALA A 30 -7.28 20.26 21.39
C ALA A 30 -8.66 20.70 20.87
N ARG A 31 -9.36 19.83 20.14
CA ARG A 31 -10.71 20.03 19.60
C ARG A 31 -11.74 19.10 20.26
N SER A 32 -11.44 18.62 21.46
CA SER A 32 -12.31 17.72 22.24
C SER A 32 -12.57 16.36 21.59
N VAL A 33 -11.72 15.92 20.64
CA VAL A 33 -11.82 14.62 19.99
C VAL A 33 -10.76 13.68 20.52
N TYR A 34 -11.19 12.72 21.33
CA TYR A 34 -10.36 11.68 21.91
C TYR A 34 -10.21 10.50 20.95
N LEU A 35 -8.96 10.09 20.72
CA LEU A 35 -8.62 8.86 20.01
C LEU A 35 -8.11 7.83 21.02
N PRO A 36 -8.87 6.77 21.33
CA PRO A 36 -8.43 5.73 22.25
C PRO A 36 -7.12 5.09 21.79
N LEU A 37 -6.23 4.86 22.75
CA LEU A 37 -4.99 4.12 22.56
C LEU A 37 -5.23 2.61 22.71
N THR A 38 -6.26 2.21 23.47
CA THR A 38 -6.58 0.79 23.65
C THR A 38 -6.86 0.11 22.31
N GLY A 39 -5.96 -0.81 21.96
CA GLY A 39 -6.01 -1.62 20.75
C GLY A 39 -5.82 -0.86 19.44
N LEU A 40 -5.14 0.29 19.49
CA LEU A 40 -4.60 0.95 18.31
C LEU A 40 -3.47 0.08 17.72
N GLY A 41 -3.69 -0.46 16.52
CA GLY A 41 -2.77 -1.38 15.86
C GLY A 41 -1.83 -0.70 14.86
N ILE A 42 -0.97 -1.52 14.24
CA ILE A 42 -0.04 -1.11 13.16
C ILE A 42 -0.77 -0.53 11.94
N ASP A 43 -2.05 -0.87 11.74
CA ASP A 43 -2.91 -0.29 10.71
C ASP A 43 -3.41 1.13 11.05
N ASN A 44 -2.99 1.69 12.19
CA ASN A 44 -3.45 2.97 12.75
C ASN A 44 -4.98 3.00 13.01
N GLY A 45 -5.62 1.83 13.01
CA GLY A 45 -7.00 1.61 13.40
C GLY A 45 -7.08 0.89 14.73
N HIS A 46 -8.30 0.67 15.23
CA HIS A 46 -8.52 -0.05 16.48
C HIS A 46 -8.62 -1.57 16.26
N SER A 47 -7.84 -2.10 15.32
CA SER A 47 -7.97 -3.48 14.85
C SER A 47 -7.59 -4.51 15.91
N GLU A 48 -6.60 -4.22 16.77
CA GLU A 48 -6.15 -5.13 17.83
C GLU A 48 -7.24 -5.37 18.88
N LEU A 49 -7.95 -4.31 19.28
CA LEU A 49 -9.12 -4.39 20.16
C LEU A 49 -10.30 -5.06 19.44
N LEU A 50 -10.68 -4.55 18.27
CA LEU A 50 -11.97 -4.87 17.66
C LEU A 50 -11.98 -6.22 16.93
N SER A 51 -10.84 -6.77 16.56
CA SER A 51 -10.77 -8.11 15.95
C SER A 51 -10.99 -9.24 16.96
N SER A 52 -10.54 -9.05 18.21
CA SER A 52 -10.55 -10.08 19.25
C SER A 52 -11.69 -9.89 20.26
N LEU A 53 -12.00 -8.65 20.63
CA LEU A 53 -12.99 -8.29 21.66
C LEU A 53 -12.79 -9.08 22.97
N THR A 54 -11.54 -9.23 23.40
CA THR A 54 -11.23 -9.88 24.68
C THR A 54 -11.78 -9.07 25.85
N GLN A 55 -12.10 -9.74 26.95
CA GLN A 55 -12.66 -9.08 28.13
C GLN A 55 -11.72 -8.01 28.68
N ASP A 56 -10.42 -8.31 28.76
CA ASP A 56 -9.41 -7.37 29.27
C ASP A 56 -9.29 -6.11 28.40
N ALA A 57 -9.28 -6.28 27.07
CA ALA A 57 -9.21 -5.15 26.14
C ALA A 57 -10.48 -4.29 26.19
N LEU A 58 -11.65 -4.91 26.34
CA LEU A 58 -12.91 -4.19 26.52
C LEU A 58 -12.96 -3.43 27.84
N GLN A 59 -12.47 -4.03 28.94
CA GLN A 59 -12.40 -3.36 30.23
C GLN A 59 -11.41 -2.19 30.23
N ALA A 60 -10.27 -2.36 29.54
CA ALA A 60 -9.31 -1.28 29.31
C ALA A 60 -9.96 -0.12 28.55
N LEU A 61 -10.71 -0.42 27.48
CA LEU A 61 -11.45 0.59 26.73
C LEU A 61 -12.48 1.32 27.61
N THR A 62 -13.28 0.59 28.40
CA THR A 62 -14.26 1.22 29.32
C THR A 62 -13.57 2.19 30.28
N THR A 63 -12.44 1.78 30.84
CA THR A 63 -11.67 2.59 31.78
C THR A 63 -11.10 3.84 31.10
N GLU A 64 -10.54 3.66 29.90
CA GLU A 64 -9.98 4.74 29.11
C GLU A 64 -11.04 5.78 28.69
N LEU A 65 -12.22 5.34 28.25
CA LEU A 65 -13.32 6.25 27.88
C LEU A 65 -13.85 7.03 29.09
N ALA A 66 -13.94 6.39 30.27
CA ALA A 66 -14.32 7.07 31.50
C ALA A 66 -13.31 8.16 31.89
N GLN A 67 -12.01 7.88 31.75
CA GLN A 67 -10.94 8.86 31.96
C GLN A 67 -11.02 10.01 30.96
N ALA A 68 -11.20 9.71 29.67
CA ALA A 68 -11.34 10.71 28.63
C ALA A 68 -12.53 11.65 28.91
N GLN A 69 -13.68 11.09 29.31
CA GLN A 69 -14.83 11.88 29.72
C GLN A 69 -14.54 12.74 30.97
N ALA A 70 -13.84 12.21 31.97
CA ALA A 70 -13.46 12.96 33.17
C ALA A 70 -12.47 14.11 32.87
N CYS A 71 -11.64 13.96 31.84
CA CYS A 71 -10.78 15.02 31.31
C CYS A 71 -11.54 16.09 30.49
N GLY A 72 -12.85 15.92 30.28
CA GLY A 72 -13.68 16.90 29.59
C GLY A 72 -13.72 16.76 28.06
N TYR A 73 -13.28 15.63 27.50
CA TYR A 73 -13.44 15.39 26.07
C TYR A 73 -14.92 15.13 25.72
N ASP A 74 -15.39 15.70 24.62
CA ASP A 74 -16.80 15.61 24.20
C ASP A 74 -17.06 14.36 23.35
N LEU A 75 -16.06 13.95 22.58
CA LEU A 75 -16.17 12.91 21.56
C LEU A 75 -15.02 11.91 21.66
N ALA A 76 -15.32 10.62 21.56
CA ALA A 76 -14.33 9.58 21.28
C ALA A 76 -14.56 8.97 19.89
N PHE A 77 -13.49 8.64 19.17
CA PHE A 77 -13.55 8.07 17.83
C PHE A 77 -12.83 6.72 17.73
N LEU A 78 -13.55 5.66 17.36
CA LEU A 78 -12.97 4.35 17.08
C LEU A 78 -13.19 3.98 15.62
N SER A 79 -12.15 3.42 14.98
CA SER A 79 -12.16 3.15 13.53
C SER A 79 -11.58 1.80 13.20
N TRP A 80 -12.40 0.93 12.62
CA TRP A 80 -11.97 -0.31 11.98
C TRP A 80 -13.04 -0.86 11.05
N GLU A 81 -12.68 -1.04 9.77
CA GLU A 81 -13.62 -1.51 8.74
C GLU A 81 -14.12 -2.95 8.96
N GLY A 82 -13.39 -3.75 9.74
CA GLY A 82 -13.81 -5.10 10.10
C GLY A 82 -15.12 -5.15 10.89
N MET A 83 -15.49 -4.06 11.56
CA MET A 83 -16.75 -3.95 12.32
C MET A 83 -17.99 -4.15 11.45
N VAL A 84 -17.94 -3.85 10.15
CA VAL A 84 -19.04 -4.13 9.21
C VAL A 84 -19.47 -5.62 9.22
N ARG A 85 -18.54 -6.52 9.60
CA ARG A 85 -18.74 -7.97 9.62
C ARG A 85 -19.25 -8.49 10.97
N PHE A 86 -19.34 -7.65 12.00
CA PHE A 86 -19.76 -8.08 13.33
C PHE A 86 -21.12 -8.75 13.33
N ASN A 87 -21.19 -9.89 14.02
CA ASN A 87 -22.46 -10.52 14.37
C ASN A 87 -23.08 -9.84 15.61
N SER A 88 -24.33 -10.17 15.94
CA SER A 88 -25.03 -9.52 17.05
C SER A 88 -24.37 -9.75 18.43
N ARG A 89 -23.62 -10.83 18.63
CA ARG A 89 -22.89 -11.08 19.88
C ARG A 89 -21.72 -10.10 20.00
N GLN A 90 -20.93 -9.95 18.94
CA GLN A 90 -19.79 -9.01 18.92
C GLN A 90 -20.25 -7.56 19.13
N ILE A 91 -21.35 -7.15 18.47
CA ILE A 91 -21.93 -5.80 18.68
C ILE A 91 -22.38 -5.63 20.13
N ARG A 92 -23.00 -6.64 20.76
CA ARG A 92 -23.39 -6.58 22.18
C ARG A 92 -22.20 -6.44 23.11
N LEU A 93 -21.14 -7.21 22.89
CA LEU A 93 -19.92 -7.12 23.70
C LEU A 93 -19.32 -5.71 23.64
N LEU A 94 -19.18 -5.16 22.44
CA LEU A 94 -18.70 -3.80 22.27
C LEU A 94 -19.66 -2.78 22.92
N ALA A 95 -20.97 -2.89 22.68
CA ALA A 95 -21.96 -1.99 23.25
C ALA A 95 -21.94 -2.00 24.79
N SER A 96 -21.77 -3.17 25.41
CA SER A 96 -21.60 -3.28 26.86
C SER A 96 -20.36 -2.56 27.36
N ALA A 97 -19.24 -2.62 26.63
CA ALA A 97 -18.02 -1.90 27.00
C ALA A 97 -18.15 -0.37 26.85
N LEU A 98 -18.96 0.08 25.87
CA LEU A 98 -19.26 1.51 25.67
C LEU A 98 -20.24 2.07 26.72
N GLY A 99 -20.93 1.23 27.47
CA GLY A 99 -21.82 1.65 28.56
C GLY A 99 -22.93 2.61 28.11
N ASP A 100 -23.15 3.66 28.88
CA ASP A 100 -24.23 4.66 28.66
C ASP A 100 -23.80 5.82 27.73
N HIS A 101 -22.68 5.70 27.02
CA HIS A 101 -22.26 6.73 26.08
C HIS A 101 -23.22 6.89 24.88
N ASP A 102 -23.29 8.09 24.31
CA ASP A 102 -24.07 8.36 23.09
C ASP A 102 -23.37 7.77 21.87
N VAL A 103 -23.77 6.56 21.48
CA VAL A 103 -23.14 5.82 20.38
C VAL A 103 -23.67 6.28 19.01
N ASN A 104 -22.75 6.65 18.13
CA ASN A 104 -23.03 7.06 16.77
C ASN A 104 -22.26 6.15 15.79
N ILE A 105 -22.96 5.55 14.84
CA ILE A 105 -22.39 4.69 13.81
C ILE A 105 -22.12 5.51 12.56
N LEU A 106 -20.84 5.66 12.19
CA LEU A 106 -20.40 6.26 10.94
C LEU A 106 -20.02 5.16 9.95
N VAL A 107 -20.55 5.23 8.73
CA VAL A 107 -20.22 4.30 7.66
C VAL A 107 -20.14 5.02 6.32
N TYR A 108 -19.07 4.77 5.60
CA TYR A 108 -18.93 5.14 4.19
C TYR A 108 -19.38 3.96 3.33
N VAL A 109 -20.30 4.19 2.41
CA VAL A 109 -20.88 3.18 1.51
C VAL A 109 -20.58 3.51 0.06
N ARG A 110 -20.32 2.49 -0.75
CA ARG A 110 -19.98 2.65 -2.17
C ARG A 110 -20.92 1.84 -3.04
N ASP A 111 -21.08 2.20 -4.31
CA ASP A 111 -21.87 1.41 -5.27
C ASP A 111 -21.42 -0.06 -5.22
N GLN A 112 -22.38 -0.99 -5.06
CA GLN A 112 -22.05 -2.40 -4.87
C GLN A 112 -21.29 -3.02 -6.05
N ALA A 113 -21.57 -2.60 -7.29
CA ALA A 113 -20.82 -3.09 -8.44
C ALA A 113 -19.38 -2.57 -8.43
N GLU A 114 -19.16 -1.37 -7.92
CA GLU A 114 -17.84 -0.76 -7.84
C GLU A 114 -16.99 -1.33 -6.69
N ILE A 115 -17.58 -1.48 -5.49
CA ILE A 115 -16.89 -2.05 -4.33
C ILE A 115 -16.56 -3.53 -4.56
N ILE A 116 -17.42 -4.31 -5.23
CA ILE A 116 -17.15 -5.73 -5.53
C ILE A 116 -15.89 -5.87 -6.38
N GLN A 117 -15.77 -5.06 -7.44
CA GLN A 117 -14.61 -5.11 -8.32
C GLN A 117 -13.33 -4.66 -7.61
N SER A 118 -13.38 -3.52 -6.93
CA SER A 118 -12.20 -2.99 -6.22
C SER A 118 -11.75 -3.85 -5.03
N ALA A 119 -12.69 -4.45 -4.28
CA ALA A 119 -12.37 -5.40 -3.23
C ALA A 119 -11.76 -6.69 -3.81
N HIS A 120 -12.27 -7.17 -4.95
CA HIS A 120 -11.75 -8.35 -5.60
C HIS A 120 -10.30 -8.19 -6.05
N LEU A 121 -9.96 -7.07 -6.71
CA LEU A 121 -8.59 -6.75 -7.13
C LEU A 121 -7.63 -6.71 -5.94
N GLN A 122 -8.08 -6.24 -4.77
CA GLN A 122 -7.30 -6.31 -3.53
C GLN A 122 -7.13 -7.74 -3.01
N TRP A 123 -8.15 -8.58 -3.09
CA TRP A 123 -8.02 -9.98 -2.67
C TRP A 123 -7.06 -10.76 -3.56
N VAL A 124 -7.04 -10.46 -4.87
CA VAL A 124 -6.05 -10.99 -5.82
C VAL A 124 -4.64 -10.60 -5.37
N ARG A 125 -4.44 -9.31 -5.03
CA ARG A 125 -3.17 -8.81 -4.50
C ARG A 125 -2.74 -9.56 -3.23
N MET A 126 -3.63 -9.67 -2.24
CA MET A 126 -3.33 -10.24 -0.91
C MET A 126 -3.28 -11.77 -0.87
N HIS A 127 -3.38 -12.47 -2.01
CA HIS A 127 -3.40 -13.94 -2.06
C HIS A 127 -4.55 -14.60 -1.27
N ALA A 128 -5.66 -13.88 -1.05
CA ALA A 128 -6.73 -14.31 -0.14
C ALA A 128 -7.75 -15.27 -0.79
N GLY A 129 -7.30 -16.25 -1.58
CA GLY A 129 -8.18 -17.21 -2.26
C GLY A 129 -9.14 -16.57 -3.28
N ALA A 130 -8.70 -15.49 -3.94
CA ALA A 130 -9.50 -14.78 -4.93
C ALA A 130 -9.83 -15.67 -6.14
N ARG A 131 -11.09 -15.65 -6.56
CA ARG A 131 -11.55 -16.30 -7.79
C ARG A 131 -10.88 -15.70 -9.02
N ASP A 132 -10.76 -16.49 -10.06
CA ASP A 132 -10.25 -16.05 -11.35
C ASP A 132 -11.08 -14.89 -11.93
N ILE A 133 -10.42 -13.79 -12.32
CA ILE A 133 -11.13 -12.61 -12.84
C ILE A 133 -11.93 -12.98 -14.09
N ARG A 134 -11.36 -13.76 -15.01
CA ARG A 134 -12.04 -14.20 -16.24
C ARG A 134 -13.28 -15.04 -15.92
N SER A 135 -13.21 -15.95 -14.95
CA SER A 135 -14.38 -16.73 -14.51
C SER A 135 -15.55 -15.88 -13.97
N ILE A 136 -15.28 -14.66 -13.47
CA ILE A 136 -16.31 -13.73 -13.01
C ILE A 136 -16.77 -12.83 -14.17
N ALA A 137 -15.82 -12.37 -14.98
CA ALA A 137 -16.00 -11.39 -16.05
C ALA A 137 -16.67 -11.98 -17.31
N GLN A 138 -16.39 -13.25 -17.60
CA GLN A 138 -16.87 -14.03 -18.75
C GLN A 138 -17.02 -15.51 -18.33
N PRO A 139 -17.96 -15.83 -17.42
CA PRO A 139 -18.14 -17.21 -16.94
C PRO A 139 -18.50 -18.15 -18.09
N SER A 140 -17.85 -19.31 -18.11
CA SER A 140 -18.06 -20.36 -19.10
C SER A 140 -18.72 -21.59 -18.47
N GLY A 141 -19.84 -22.03 -19.04
CA GLY A 141 -20.61 -23.14 -18.49
C GLY A 141 -21.45 -22.81 -17.24
N LEU A 142 -22.23 -23.79 -16.79
CA LEU A 142 -23.25 -23.59 -15.75
C LEU A 142 -22.65 -23.37 -14.36
N LEU A 143 -21.59 -24.10 -14.01
CA LEU A 143 -20.97 -24.03 -12.68
C LEU A 143 -20.32 -22.66 -12.45
N GLU A 144 -19.49 -22.17 -13.38
CA GLU A 144 -18.86 -20.85 -13.27
C GLU A 144 -19.90 -19.74 -13.22
N TYR A 145 -20.95 -19.85 -14.05
CA TYR A 145 -22.04 -18.88 -14.02
C TYR A 145 -22.73 -18.82 -12.65
N ALA A 146 -23.03 -19.98 -12.05
CA ALA A 146 -23.64 -20.03 -10.72
C ALA A 146 -22.72 -19.44 -9.64
N LEU A 147 -21.42 -19.73 -9.70
CA LEU A 147 -20.43 -19.22 -8.75
C LEU A 147 -20.20 -17.71 -8.90
N ALA A 148 -20.07 -17.20 -10.13
CA ALA A 148 -19.98 -15.77 -10.42
C ALA A 148 -21.25 -15.05 -9.95
N TYR A 149 -22.42 -15.62 -10.21
CA TYR A 149 -23.69 -15.06 -9.77
C TYR A 149 -23.80 -14.95 -8.25
N ALA A 150 -23.39 -15.99 -7.52
CA ALA A 150 -23.36 -15.97 -6.05
C ALA A 150 -22.37 -14.91 -5.51
N PHE A 151 -21.18 -14.81 -6.13
CA PHE A 151 -20.17 -13.82 -5.78
C PHE A 151 -20.66 -12.38 -5.97
N LEU A 152 -21.24 -12.06 -7.13
CA LEU A 152 -21.73 -10.72 -7.48
C LEU A 152 -22.94 -10.27 -6.64
N ARG A 153 -23.54 -11.18 -5.87
CA ARG A 153 -24.72 -10.95 -5.04
C ARG A 153 -24.47 -11.26 -3.56
N ASP A 154 -23.22 -11.14 -3.11
CA ASP A 154 -22.87 -11.44 -1.73
C ASP A 154 -23.78 -10.66 -0.75
N PRO A 155 -24.54 -11.35 0.11
CA PRO A 155 -25.45 -10.71 1.06
C PRO A 155 -24.71 -9.81 2.07
N ARG A 156 -23.39 -9.96 2.25
CA ARG A 156 -22.54 -9.08 3.06
C ARG A 156 -22.45 -7.65 2.50
N ARG A 157 -22.74 -7.45 1.21
CA ARG A 157 -22.79 -6.12 0.55
C ARG A 157 -24.14 -5.42 0.72
N ASN A 158 -25.07 -5.99 1.47
CA ASN A 158 -26.36 -5.39 1.80
C ASN A 158 -26.22 -4.45 3.01
N TYR A 159 -25.85 -3.19 2.77
CA TYR A 159 -25.63 -2.19 3.82
C TYR A 159 -26.84 -2.00 4.74
N TYR A 160 -28.07 -2.02 4.19
CA TYR A 160 -29.27 -1.92 5.00
C TYR A 160 -29.38 -3.06 6.03
N ARG A 161 -29.06 -4.29 5.62
CA ARG A 161 -29.07 -5.44 6.53
C ARG A 161 -28.02 -5.29 7.63
N THR A 162 -26.84 -4.79 7.28
CA THR A 162 -25.77 -4.51 8.26
C THR A 162 -26.21 -3.47 9.28
N LEU A 163 -26.67 -2.30 8.85
CA LEU A 163 -27.07 -1.24 9.78
C LEU A 163 -28.30 -1.60 10.61
N ARG A 164 -29.25 -2.35 10.05
CA ARG A 164 -30.38 -2.90 10.83
C ARG A 164 -29.93 -3.87 11.92
N ARG A 165 -28.78 -4.54 11.77
CA ARG A 165 -28.22 -5.37 12.85
C ARG A 165 -27.70 -4.49 13.99
N TRP A 166 -26.92 -3.47 13.66
CA TRP A 166 -26.42 -2.49 14.63
C TRP A 166 -27.55 -1.80 15.39
N GLU A 167 -28.54 -1.25 14.67
CA GLU A 167 -29.68 -0.54 15.26
C GLU A 167 -30.52 -1.42 16.21
N ARG A 168 -30.64 -2.72 15.92
CA ARG A 168 -31.37 -3.65 16.80
C ARG A 168 -30.62 -3.98 18.08
N VAL A 169 -29.29 -3.96 18.03
CA VAL A 169 -28.44 -4.32 19.17
C VAL A 169 -28.15 -3.11 20.04
N ILE A 170 -28.04 -1.93 19.45
CA ILE A 170 -27.84 -0.65 20.14
C ILE A 170 -29.03 0.26 19.82
N PRO A 171 -30.19 0.06 20.49
CA PRO A 171 -31.33 0.94 20.32
C PRO A 171 -30.97 2.38 20.70
N GLY A 172 -31.41 3.35 19.90
CA GLY A 172 -31.11 4.77 20.13
C GLY A 172 -29.79 5.25 19.54
N ALA A 173 -28.95 4.36 18.99
CA ALA A 173 -27.73 4.79 18.32
C ALA A 173 -28.01 5.74 17.14
N GLY A 174 -27.20 6.78 17.01
CA GLY A 174 -27.17 7.65 15.83
C GLY A 174 -26.57 6.93 14.63
N PHE A 175 -27.01 7.24 13.42
CA PHE A 175 -26.47 6.67 12.17
C PHE A 175 -26.12 7.77 11.17
N ARG A 176 -24.87 7.75 10.71
CA ARG A 176 -24.31 8.66 9.70
C ARG A 176 -23.82 7.82 8.54
N VAL A 177 -24.54 7.87 7.42
CA VAL A 177 -24.27 7.05 6.22
C VAL A 177 -23.86 7.97 5.08
N ARG A 178 -22.61 7.84 4.63
CA ARG A 178 -21.99 8.73 3.63
C ARG A 178 -21.70 7.97 2.34
N PRO A 179 -22.17 8.42 1.16
CA PRO A 179 -21.73 7.85 -0.11
C PRO A 179 -20.26 8.16 -0.38
N PHE A 180 -19.46 7.13 -0.60
CA PHE A 180 -18.06 7.27 -0.97
C PHE A 180 -17.94 7.51 -2.48
N SER A 181 -17.91 8.78 -2.86
CA SER A 181 -17.49 9.24 -4.18
C SER A 181 -16.93 10.66 -4.07
N ALA A 182 -16.02 11.04 -4.95
CA ALA A 182 -15.44 12.39 -4.93
C ALA A 182 -16.51 13.50 -5.03
N ALA A 183 -17.64 13.24 -5.70
CA ALA A 183 -18.75 14.19 -5.79
C ALA A 183 -19.57 14.33 -4.48
N ASN A 184 -19.55 13.32 -3.61
CA ASN A 184 -20.32 13.32 -2.36
C ASN A 184 -19.48 13.60 -1.11
N LEU A 185 -18.15 13.48 -1.22
CA LEU A 185 -17.22 13.79 -0.14
C LEU A 185 -16.90 15.29 -0.14
N LEU A 186 -16.81 15.88 1.05
CA LEU A 186 -16.36 17.27 1.19
C LEU A 186 -14.97 17.45 0.56
N GLY A 187 -14.85 18.38 -0.40
CA GLY A 187 -13.61 18.61 -1.15
C GLY A 187 -13.13 17.42 -1.98
N GLY A 188 -13.96 16.40 -2.18
CA GLY A 188 -13.59 15.14 -2.82
C GLY A 188 -12.64 14.27 -2.00
N ASP A 189 -12.47 14.56 -0.70
CA ASP A 189 -11.53 13.88 0.18
C ASP A 189 -12.21 13.29 1.42
N VAL A 190 -11.92 12.03 1.70
CA VAL A 190 -12.59 11.28 2.78
C VAL A 190 -12.13 11.70 4.17
N VAL A 191 -10.90 12.19 4.31
CA VAL A 191 -10.38 12.67 5.59
C VAL A 191 -11.04 14.00 5.93
N THR A 192 -11.17 14.87 4.93
CA THR A 192 -11.88 16.15 5.04
C THR A 192 -13.37 15.93 5.37
N ASP A 193 -14.04 15.00 4.70
CA ASP A 193 -15.44 14.61 5.03
C ASP A 193 -15.55 14.06 6.45
N LEU A 194 -14.59 13.23 6.89
CA LEU A 194 -14.55 12.74 8.26
C LEU A 194 -14.43 13.87 9.28
N LEU A 195 -13.52 14.83 9.08
CA LEU A 195 -13.35 15.94 10.02
C LEU A 195 -14.66 16.71 10.19
N GLN A 196 -15.40 16.93 9.09
CA GLN A 196 -16.74 17.52 9.15
C GLN A 196 -17.71 16.66 9.98
N GLU A 197 -17.70 15.33 9.78
CA GLU A 197 -18.52 14.42 10.58
C GLU A 197 -18.11 14.37 12.06
N LEU A 198 -16.86 14.65 12.39
CA LEU A 198 -16.41 14.83 13.78
C LEU A 198 -16.81 16.21 14.36
N GLY A 199 -17.42 17.09 13.57
CA GLY A 199 -17.83 18.43 13.98
C GLY A 199 -16.74 19.49 13.83
N ILE A 200 -15.67 19.20 13.09
CA ILE A 200 -14.53 20.09 12.89
C ILE A 200 -14.67 20.80 11.55
N ALA A 201 -14.97 22.10 11.58
CA ALA A 201 -15.11 22.92 10.38
C ALA A 201 -13.77 23.49 9.88
N ASP A 202 -12.84 23.77 10.78
CA ASP A 202 -11.52 24.33 10.47
C ASP A 202 -10.43 23.26 10.60
N ALA A 203 -9.94 22.80 9.45
CA ALA A 203 -8.85 21.84 9.32
C ALA A 203 -7.46 22.50 9.32
N THR A 204 -7.35 23.80 9.64
CA THR A 204 -6.05 24.49 9.70
C THR A 204 -5.12 23.80 10.69
N GLY A 205 -3.90 23.51 10.22
CA GLY A 205 -2.88 22.80 10.99
C GLY A 205 -3.06 21.27 11.04
N PHE A 206 -4.08 20.71 10.38
CA PHE A 206 -4.18 19.26 10.22
C PHE A 206 -3.12 18.76 9.24
N LEU A 207 -2.29 17.82 9.69
CA LEU A 207 -1.28 17.17 8.87
C LEU A 207 -1.95 16.18 7.94
N HIS A 208 -2.11 16.54 6.67
CA HIS A 208 -2.50 15.58 5.65
C HIS A 208 -1.36 14.60 5.44
N GLY A 209 -1.58 13.33 5.75
CA GLY A 209 -0.60 12.28 5.47
C GLY A 209 -0.19 12.33 3.99
N GLY A 210 1.11 12.35 3.71
CA GLY A 210 1.62 12.27 2.36
C GLY A 210 0.96 11.09 1.64
N LYS A 211 0.40 11.34 0.45
CA LYS A 211 -0.24 10.32 -0.39
C LYS A 211 0.79 9.30 -0.88
N LEU A 212 1.25 8.41 -0.01
CA LEU A 212 1.71 7.09 -0.44
C LEU A 212 0.46 6.28 -0.76
N THR A 213 -0.27 6.71 -1.79
CA THR A 213 -1.38 5.95 -2.35
C THR A 213 -0.77 4.66 -2.84
N ASN A 214 -1.11 3.56 -2.18
CA ASN A 214 -0.83 2.24 -2.69
C ASN A 214 -1.94 1.94 -3.70
N PRO A 215 -1.76 2.23 -5.02
CA PRO A 215 -2.85 2.09 -5.97
C PRO A 215 -3.36 0.66 -5.90
N SER A 216 -4.68 0.49 -5.97
CA SER A 216 -5.22 -0.85 -6.19
C SER A 216 -4.71 -1.34 -7.54
N LEU A 217 -4.45 -2.64 -7.67
CA LEU A 217 -4.09 -3.23 -8.95
C LEU A 217 -5.14 -2.85 -10.00
N ASP A 218 -4.70 -2.56 -11.22
CA ASP A 218 -5.59 -2.58 -12.37
C ASP A 218 -5.91 -4.02 -12.78
N VAL A 219 -6.83 -4.20 -13.73
CA VAL A 219 -7.28 -5.53 -14.15
C VAL A 219 -6.13 -6.31 -14.78
N GLU A 220 -5.30 -5.66 -15.61
CA GLU A 220 -4.14 -6.26 -16.25
C GLU A 220 -3.15 -6.83 -15.23
N SER A 221 -2.75 -6.03 -14.26
CA SER A 221 -1.83 -6.45 -13.19
C SER A 221 -2.44 -7.56 -12.35
N ALA A 222 -3.74 -7.50 -12.06
CA ALA A 222 -4.41 -8.55 -11.30
C ALA A 222 -4.46 -9.88 -12.07
N LEU A 223 -4.64 -9.86 -13.40
CA LEU A 223 -4.55 -11.06 -14.24
C LEU A 223 -3.15 -11.69 -14.18
N LEU A 224 -2.09 -10.88 -14.24
CA LEU A 224 -0.71 -11.37 -14.12
C LEU A 224 -0.43 -12.01 -12.77
N VAL A 225 -0.83 -11.32 -11.71
CA VAL A 225 -0.71 -11.80 -10.34
C VAL A 225 -1.47 -13.12 -10.14
N GLN A 226 -2.60 -13.34 -10.82
CA GLN A 226 -3.27 -14.64 -10.81
C GLN A 226 -2.53 -15.72 -11.60
N ALA A 227 -1.97 -15.37 -12.76
CA ALA A 227 -1.22 -16.30 -13.60
C ALA A 227 0.04 -16.81 -12.88
N TRP A 228 0.89 -15.92 -12.35
CA TRP A 228 2.11 -16.29 -11.64
C TRP A 228 1.84 -17.13 -10.39
N LYS A 229 0.73 -16.88 -9.68
CA LYS A 229 0.37 -17.69 -8.50
C LYS A 229 -0.05 -19.12 -8.83
N ARG A 230 -0.61 -19.33 -10.02
CA ARG A 230 -1.05 -20.67 -10.47
C ARG A 230 0.08 -21.49 -11.03
N ASP A 231 1.08 -20.83 -11.59
CA ASP A 231 2.22 -21.47 -12.20
C ASP A 231 3.30 -21.75 -11.15
N PRO A 232 3.61 -23.02 -10.85
CA PRO A 232 4.66 -23.39 -9.90
C PRO A 232 6.02 -22.75 -10.20
N ALA A 233 6.31 -22.45 -11.47
CA ALA A 233 7.58 -21.85 -11.87
C ALA A 233 7.83 -20.46 -11.28
N PHE A 234 6.77 -19.74 -10.91
CA PHE A 234 6.86 -18.37 -10.42
C PHE A 234 6.62 -18.24 -8.90
N GLN A 235 6.33 -19.32 -8.19
CA GLN A 235 5.95 -19.26 -6.77
C GLN A 235 6.99 -18.57 -5.89
N GLU A 236 8.28 -18.89 -6.06
CA GLU A 236 9.36 -18.29 -5.28
C GLU A 236 9.62 -16.82 -5.64
N GLN A 237 9.24 -16.39 -6.84
CA GLN A 237 9.53 -15.05 -7.36
C GLN A 237 8.29 -14.14 -7.39
N CYS A 238 7.12 -14.65 -7.03
CA CYS A 238 5.84 -13.98 -7.18
C CYS A 238 5.79 -12.64 -6.44
N ASP A 239 6.35 -12.57 -5.23
CA ASP A 239 6.39 -11.32 -4.44
C ASP A 239 7.21 -10.24 -5.14
N THR A 240 8.38 -10.58 -5.69
CA THR A 240 9.22 -9.65 -6.44
C THR A 240 8.53 -9.21 -7.74
N LEU A 241 7.89 -10.13 -8.47
CA LEU A 241 7.12 -9.82 -9.68
C LEU A 241 5.94 -8.87 -9.40
N VAL A 242 5.25 -9.07 -8.28
CA VAL A 242 4.20 -8.15 -7.80
C VAL A 242 4.78 -6.77 -7.52
N ASP A 243 5.93 -6.68 -6.84
CA ASP A 243 6.61 -5.40 -6.55
C ASP A 243 7.03 -4.65 -7.83
N VAL A 244 7.55 -5.38 -8.84
CA VAL A 244 7.86 -4.81 -10.17
C VAL A 244 6.61 -4.22 -10.79
N THR A 245 5.53 -5.01 -10.81
CA THR A 245 4.25 -4.62 -11.41
C THR A 245 3.69 -3.36 -10.72
N GLU A 246 3.73 -3.31 -9.39
CA GLU A 246 3.28 -2.15 -8.63
C GLU A 246 4.13 -0.90 -8.89
N SER A 247 5.45 -1.06 -9.06
CA SER A 247 6.35 0.03 -9.44
C SER A 247 6.01 0.59 -10.82
N MET A 248 5.61 -0.27 -11.77
CA MET A 248 5.12 0.16 -13.08
C MET A 248 3.82 0.95 -13.01
N LEU A 249 2.88 0.48 -12.19
CA LEU A 249 1.59 1.16 -11.99
C LEU A 249 1.76 2.53 -11.35
N ALA A 250 2.69 2.66 -10.39
CA ALA A 250 2.98 3.93 -9.75
C ALA A 250 3.47 4.99 -10.74
N GLN A 251 4.19 4.59 -11.79
CA GLN A 251 4.77 5.49 -12.79
C GLN A 251 3.83 5.79 -13.96
N ASN A 252 3.15 4.77 -14.48
CA ASN A 252 2.31 4.91 -15.68
C ASN A 252 0.84 5.20 -15.35
N GLY A 253 0.45 5.05 -14.07
CA GLY A 253 -0.94 5.01 -13.66
C GLY A 253 -1.62 3.67 -13.98
N PRO A 254 -2.79 3.41 -13.39
CA PRO A 254 -3.59 2.22 -13.69
C PRO A 254 -4.21 2.31 -15.09
N ALA A 255 -4.19 1.21 -15.85
CA ALA A 255 -4.84 1.13 -17.16
C ALA A 255 -6.35 0.86 -17.01
N THR A 256 -6.73 -0.39 -16.71
CA THR A 256 -8.15 -0.77 -16.62
C THR A 256 -8.62 -0.88 -15.19
N ARG A 257 -9.63 -0.10 -14.81
CA ARG A 257 -10.18 -0.09 -13.44
C ARG A 257 -11.21 -1.18 -13.16
N TYR A 258 -11.95 -1.61 -14.19
CA TYR A 258 -13.15 -2.44 -14.05
C TYR A 258 -13.09 -3.65 -14.99
N PHE A 259 -13.42 -4.83 -14.48
CA PHE A 259 -13.43 -6.08 -15.27
C PHE A 259 -14.84 -6.56 -15.63
N LEU A 260 -15.88 -6.04 -14.99
CA LEU A 260 -17.27 -6.42 -15.29
C LEU A 260 -17.79 -5.67 -16.51
N ASP A 261 -18.61 -6.33 -17.32
CA ASP A 261 -19.36 -5.67 -18.37
C ASP A 261 -20.58 -4.90 -17.84
N GLU A 262 -21.18 -4.11 -18.73
CA GLU A 262 -22.34 -3.29 -18.41
C GLU A 262 -23.53 -4.13 -17.91
N LYS A 263 -23.77 -5.31 -18.50
CA LYS A 263 -24.88 -6.20 -18.14
C LYS A 263 -24.72 -6.74 -16.72
N ALA A 264 -23.52 -7.16 -16.33
CA ALA A 264 -23.20 -7.62 -14.99
C ALA A 264 -23.39 -6.49 -13.96
N VAL A 265 -22.90 -5.29 -14.25
CA VAL A 265 -23.09 -4.11 -13.38
C VAL A 265 -24.58 -3.80 -13.18
N HIS A 266 -25.38 -3.76 -14.25
CA HIS A 266 -26.83 -3.55 -14.16
C HIS A 266 -27.53 -4.63 -13.34
N ASN A 267 -27.10 -5.88 -13.47
CA ASN A 267 -27.65 -6.99 -12.68
C ASN A 267 -27.37 -6.84 -11.19
N ILE A 268 -26.16 -6.42 -10.81
CA ILE A 268 -25.79 -6.15 -9.41
C ILE A 268 -26.63 -4.99 -8.86
N ARG A 269 -26.66 -3.87 -9.59
CA ARG A 269 -27.44 -2.68 -9.19
C ARG A 269 -28.92 -3.00 -9.04
N ARG A 270 -29.50 -3.77 -9.96
CA ARG A 270 -30.89 -4.25 -9.88
C ARG A 270 -31.13 -5.09 -8.63
N HIS A 271 -30.21 -6.00 -8.29
CA HIS A 271 -30.31 -6.85 -7.10
C HIS A 271 -30.33 -6.02 -5.81
N PHE A 272 -29.42 -5.04 -5.67
CA PHE A 272 -29.32 -4.21 -4.46
C PHE A 272 -30.26 -2.98 -4.44
N ARG A 273 -30.95 -2.67 -5.55
CA ARG A 273 -31.82 -1.48 -5.66
C ARG A 273 -32.83 -1.36 -4.51
N ARG A 274 -33.50 -2.45 -4.14
CA ARG A 274 -34.53 -2.44 -3.09
C ARG A 274 -33.94 -2.17 -1.71
N CYS A 275 -32.80 -2.78 -1.37
CA CYS A 275 -32.18 -2.54 -0.07
C CYS A 275 -31.50 -1.17 0.00
N ASN A 276 -30.93 -0.66 -1.10
CA ASN A 276 -30.37 0.69 -1.15
C ASN A 276 -31.45 1.78 -0.98
N ARG A 277 -32.66 1.60 -1.55
CA ARG A 277 -33.80 2.50 -1.26
C ARG A 277 -34.20 2.48 0.22
N ARG A 278 -34.17 1.29 0.85
CA ARG A 278 -34.45 1.17 2.30
C ARG A 278 -33.35 1.80 3.14
N LEU A 279 -32.08 1.65 2.74
CA LEU A 279 -30.94 2.30 3.36
C LEU A 279 -31.14 3.82 3.37
N ALA A 280 -31.38 4.40 2.20
CA ALA A 280 -31.53 5.85 2.06
C ALA A 280 -32.71 6.37 2.89
N ARG A 281 -33.89 5.75 2.74
CA ARG A 281 -35.10 6.13 3.49
C ARG A 281 -34.91 6.07 5.01
N ARG A 282 -34.11 5.13 5.52
CA ARG A 282 -33.96 4.92 6.97
C ARG A 282 -32.83 5.74 7.58
N TYR A 283 -31.71 5.91 6.87
CA TYR A 283 -30.47 6.42 7.46
C TYR A 283 -29.87 7.62 6.72
N MET A 284 -30.49 8.11 5.65
CA MET A 284 -29.97 9.21 4.83
C MET A 284 -31.10 10.22 4.56
N PRO A 285 -31.45 11.08 5.53
CA PRO A 285 -32.53 12.05 5.35
C PRO A 285 -32.27 12.95 4.13
N GLY A 286 -33.31 13.20 3.34
CA GLY A 286 -33.21 13.99 2.11
C GLY A 286 -32.64 13.24 0.89
N ILE A 287 -32.10 12.03 1.05
CA ILE A 287 -31.52 11.25 -0.05
C ILE A 287 -32.50 10.17 -0.49
N ALA A 288 -32.92 10.21 -1.76
CA ALA A 288 -33.84 9.20 -2.33
C ALA A 288 -33.13 7.87 -2.65
N PHE A 289 -31.85 7.96 -3.06
CA PHE A 289 -31.04 6.80 -3.40
C PHE A 289 -29.55 7.11 -3.15
N PRO A 290 -28.77 6.21 -2.51
CA PRO A 290 -27.40 6.53 -2.06
C PRO A 290 -26.38 6.67 -3.20
N PHE A 291 -26.67 6.09 -4.36
CA PHE A 291 -25.73 5.98 -5.49
C PHE A 291 -26.41 6.51 -6.76
N PRO A 292 -26.49 7.84 -6.95
CA PRO A 292 -26.96 8.38 -8.22
C PRO A 292 -26.12 7.81 -9.37
N THR A 293 -26.74 7.57 -10.52
CA THR A 293 -26.23 6.83 -11.70
C THR A 293 -25.09 7.55 -12.44
N GLU A 294 -24.12 8.10 -11.71
CA GLU A 294 -23.16 9.06 -12.25
C GLU A 294 -21.92 8.37 -12.82
N ASN A 295 -21.56 7.19 -12.34
CA ASN A 295 -20.31 6.53 -12.77
C ASN A 295 -20.55 5.23 -13.53
N SER A 296 -20.08 5.20 -14.78
CA SER A 296 -19.86 3.97 -15.53
C SER A 296 -18.76 3.16 -14.85
N CYS A 297 -19.14 2.13 -14.08
CA CYS A 297 -18.21 1.22 -13.39
C CYS A 297 -18.08 -0.14 -14.08
N TRP A 298 -18.20 -0.16 -15.40
CA TRP A 298 -17.99 -1.33 -16.25
C TRP A 298 -16.81 -1.12 -17.20
N ARG A 299 -16.23 -2.22 -17.69
CA ARG A 299 -15.23 -2.21 -18.75
C ARG A 299 -15.82 -1.61 -20.03
N ARG A 300 -15.06 -0.76 -20.71
CA ARG A 300 -15.47 -0.10 -21.97
C ARG A 300 -15.05 -0.85 -23.22
N GLU A 301 -14.26 -1.89 -23.05
CA GLU A 301 -13.65 -2.66 -24.12
C GLU A 301 -13.84 -4.16 -23.89
N ASP A 302 -13.50 -4.94 -24.91
CA ASP A 302 -13.53 -6.39 -24.81
C ASP A 302 -12.44 -6.90 -23.86
N PHE A 303 -12.77 -7.96 -23.13
CA PHE A 303 -11.87 -8.61 -22.20
C PHE A 303 -10.60 -9.14 -22.89
N ALA A 304 -10.70 -9.59 -24.15
CA ALA A 304 -9.55 -10.04 -24.93
C ALA A 304 -8.49 -8.93 -25.13
N ALA A 305 -8.91 -7.67 -25.26
CA ALA A 305 -7.99 -6.54 -25.38
C ALA A 305 -7.23 -6.28 -24.05
N ILE A 306 -7.92 -6.45 -22.92
CA ILE A 306 -7.32 -6.38 -21.58
C ILE A 306 -6.30 -7.52 -21.40
N GLU A 307 -6.63 -8.75 -21.83
CA GLU A 307 -5.72 -9.89 -21.78
C GLU A 307 -4.46 -9.67 -22.64
N ALA A 308 -4.61 -9.12 -23.85
CA ALA A 308 -3.47 -8.78 -24.70
C ALA A 308 -2.54 -7.73 -24.06
N ARG A 309 -3.10 -6.72 -23.38
CA ARG A 309 -2.31 -5.76 -22.60
C ARG A 309 -1.66 -6.37 -21.38
N ALA A 310 -2.34 -7.28 -20.68
CA ALA A 310 -1.74 -8.03 -19.58
C ALA A 310 -0.51 -8.81 -20.07
N GLN A 311 -0.59 -9.51 -21.22
CA GLN A 311 0.57 -10.20 -21.81
C GLN A 311 1.70 -9.24 -22.18
N ALA A 312 1.40 -8.06 -22.71
CA ALA A 312 2.41 -7.04 -22.99
C ALA A 312 3.06 -6.51 -21.70
N LEU A 313 2.28 -6.33 -20.63
CA LEU A 313 2.77 -5.98 -19.30
C LEU A 313 3.65 -7.08 -18.71
N ALA A 314 3.28 -8.35 -18.87
CA ALA A 314 4.08 -9.50 -18.40
C ALA A 314 5.50 -9.45 -18.95
N ARG A 315 5.66 -9.27 -20.27
CA ARG A 315 6.97 -9.18 -20.92
C ARG A 315 7.84 -8.06 -20.34
N ARG A 316 7.24 -6.89 -20.08
CA ARG A 316 7.94 -5.74 -19.47
C ARG A 316 8.32 -6.01 -18.01
N VAL A 317 7.45 -6.65 -17.25
CA VAL A 317 7.72 -7.04 -15.86
C VAL A 317 8.85 -8.06 -15.81
N GLU A 318 8.81 -9.09 -16.66
CA GLU A 318 9.85 -10.11 -16.75
C GLU A 318 11.20 -9.50 -17.14
N GLU A 319 11.23 -8.56 -18.09
CA GLU A 319 12.45 -7.84 -18.46
C GLU A 319 13.02 -7.04 -17.29
N ALA A 320 12.18 -6.29 -16.57
CA ALA A 320 12.61 -5.51 -15.40
C ALA A 320 13.00 -6.40 -14.19
N HIS A 321 12.40 -7.57 -14.06
CA HIS A 321 12.69 -8.56 -13.01
C HIS A 321 14.05 -9.26 -13.21
N ARG A 322 14.64 -9.21 -14.42
CA ARG A 322 16.03 -9.64 -14.64
C ARG A 322 17.05 -8.80 -13.89
N VAL A 323 16.68 -7.59 -13.48
CA VAL A 323 17.54 -6.74 -12.65
C VAL A 323 17.32 -7.08 -11.17
N PRO A 324 18.37 -7.43 -10.42
CA PRO A 324 18.27 -7.74 -8.99
C PRO A 324 17.56 -6.65 -8.19
N THR A 325 16.73 -7.06 -7.24
CA THR A 325 15.96 -6.16 -6.37
C THR A 325 16.49 -6.22 -4.93
N LEU A 326 16.87 -5.08 -4.38
CA LEU A 326 17.29 -4.94 -2.99
C LEU A 326 16.07 -4.82 -2.08
N ILE A 327 15.83 -5.86 -1.28
CA ILE A 327 14.64 -5.99 -0.41
C ILE A 327 14.93 -5.51 1.03
N ASP A 328 16.17 -5.67 1.51
CA ASP A 328 16.57 -5.34 2.88
C ASP A 328 17.85 -4.51 2.99
N SER A 329 18.07 -4.05 4.22
CA SER A 329 19.25 -3.33 4.69
C SER A 329 20.32 -4.27 5.29
N ALA A 330 20.27 -5.58 5.05
CA ALA A 330 21.23 -6.51 5.65
C ALA A 330 22.47 -6.64 4.76
N SER A 331 23.62 -6.31 5.31
CA SER A 331 24.94 -6.48 4.71
C SER A 331 25.40 -7.93 4.89
N GLY A 332 25.13 -8.83 3.94
CA GLY A 332 25.61 -10.21 4.05
C GLY A 332 25.40 -11.16 2.86
N GLY A 333 24.84 -10.71 1.73
CA GLY A 333 24.61 -11.57 0.55
C GLY A 333 25.72 -11.49 -0.50
N ASN A 334 25.90 -12.57 -1.27
CA ASN A 334 26.80 -12.64 -2.43
C ASN A 334 26.38 -11.59 -3.49
N LEU A 335 27.32 -10.73 -3.91
CA LEU A 335 27.07 -9.59 -4.81
C LEU A 335 26.35 -9.90 -6.14
N PRO A 336 26.65 -11.01 -6.86
CA PRO A 336 26.01 -11.34 -8.13
C PRO A 336 24.50 -11.56 -8.06
N GLY A 337 23.93 -11.76 -6.87
CA GLY A 337 22.48 -11.83 -6.65
C GLY A 337 21.84 -10.51 -6.23
N ARG A 338 22.64 -9.46 -5.99
CA ARG A 338 22.18 -8.17 -5.45
C ARG A 338 22.24 -7.03 -6.45
N VAL A 339 23.16 -7.11 -7.42
CA VAL A 339 23.33 -6.10 -8.47
C VAL A 339 23.62 -6.78 -9.81
N LEU A 340 23.20 -6.13 -10.89
CA LEU A 340 23.60 -6.45 -12.25
C LEU A 340 24.85 -5.64 -12.59
N PHE A 341 25.96 -6.31 -12.88
CA PHE A 341 27.17 -5.67 -13.36
C PHE A 341 27.02 -5.38 -14.86
N THR A 342 26.87 -4.10 -15.24
CA THR A 342 26.53 -3.72 -16.63
C THR A 342 27.75 -3.38 -17.48
N ALA A 343 28.85 -2.91 -16.88
CA ALA A 343 30.10 -2.62 -17.58
C ALA A 343 31.29 -2.57 -16.62
N GLY A 344 32.47 -2.95 -17.09
CA GLY A 344 33.75 -2.68 -16.40
C GLY A 344 33.96 -3.41 -15.08
N TRP A 345 33.49 -4.65 -14.96
CA TRP A 345 33.71 -5.52 -13.80
C TRP A 345 34.38 -6.82 -14.22
N SER A 346 35.23 -7.36 -13.35
CA SER A 346 35.82 -8.69 -13.51
C SER A 346 34.81 -9.79 -13.19
N ASP A 347 35.23 -11.03 -13.35
CA ASP A 347 34.48 -12.16 -12.77
C ASP A 347 34.40 -12.04 -11.24
N PRO A 348 33.27 -12.44 -10.61
CA PRO A 348 33.13 -12.42 -9.17
C PRO A 348 34.10 -13.36 -8.44
N GLU A 349 34.70 -12.86 -7.37
CA GLU A 349 35.60 -13.59 -6.47
C GLU A 349 34.92 -13.81 -5.10
N PRO A 350 35.41 -14.73 -4.23
CA PRO A 350 34.74 -15.05 -2.97
C PRO A 350 34.50 -13.87 -2.02
N TRP A 351 35.30 -12.81 -2.13
CA TRP A 351 35.21 -11.62 -1.28
C TRP A 351 34.47 -10.44 -1.95
N GLY A 352 34.33 -10.44 -3.28
CA GLY A 352 33.86 -9.27 -4.03
C GLY A 352 34.14 -9.32 -5.53
N VAL A 353 33.99 -8.18 -6.20
CA VAL A 353 34.22 -8.04 -7.65
C VAL A 353 35.07 -6.80 -7.91
N TRP A 354 36.12 -6.94 -8.71
CA TRP A 354 36.97 -5.80 -9.07
C TRP A 354 36.40 -5.05 -10.28
N SER A 355 36.54 -3.73 -10.27
CA SER A 355 36.40 -2.93 -11.48
C SER A 355 37.57 -3.21 -12.43
N VAL A 356 37.32 -3.16 -13.73
CA VAL A 356 38.32 -3.31 -14.79
C VAL A 356 38.19 -2.16 -15.78
N GLY A 357 39.29 -1.45 -16.03
CA GLY A 357 39.29 -0.27 -16.89
C GLY A 357 38.88 1.01 -16.16
N THR A 358 38.55 2.05 -16.93
CA THR A 358 38.31 3.40 -16.41
C THR A 358 36.86 3.67 -16.01
N LEU A 359 35.92 2.76 -16.31
CA LEU A 359 34.51 2.94 -16.03
C LEU A 359 33.91 1.61 -15.59
N SER A 360 33.26 1.59 -14.44
CA SER A 360 32.49 0.45 -13.97
C SER A 360 31.07 0.86 -13.60
N CYS A 361 30.07 0.07 -14.01
CA CYS A 361 28.66 0.41 -13.78
C CYS A 361 27.91 -0.79 -13.21
N ILE A 362 27.07 -0.52 -12.21
CA ILE A 362 26.15 -1.49 -11.62
C ILE A 362 24.72 -0.98 -11.72
N ARG A 363 23.77 -1.92 -11.80
CA ARG A 363 22.36 -1.63 -11.86
C ARG A 363 21.58 -2.53 -10.92
N PHE A 364 20.63 -1.98 -10.18
CA PHE A 364 19.75 -2.72 -9.29
C PHE A 364 18.43 -1.98 -9.09
N ARG A 365 17.43 -2.65 -8.54
CA ARG A 365 16.14 -2.08 -8.18
C ARG A 365 16.00 -1.97 -6.67
N LEU A 366 15.27 -0.96 -6.22
CA LEU A 366 14.90 -0.81 -4.81
C LEU A 366 13.48 -1.34 -4.59
N HIS A 367 13.32 -2.29 -3.68
CA HIS A 367 12.02 -2.82 -3.35
C HIS A 367 11.12 -1.76 -2.70
N ARG A 368 9.83 -1.76 -3.00
CA ARG A 368 8.91 -0.72 -2.51
C ARG A 368 8.80 -0.66 -0.99
N ARG A 369 8.92 -1.80 -0.30
CA ARG A 369 8.97 -1.83 1.19
C ARG A 369 10.13 -1.00 1.75
N LEU A 370 11.25 -0.93 1.05
CA LEU A 370 12.38 -0.08 1.42
C LEU A 370 12.02 1.39 1.24
N LEU A 371 11.49 1.72 0.06
CA LEU A 371 11.11 3.09 -0.30
C LEU A 371 10.02 3.65 0.61
N ASN A 372 9.04 2.83 1.02
CA ASN A 372 7.97 3.24 1.93
C ASN A 372 8.49 3.61 3.35
N ARG A 373 9.70 3.19 3.71
CA ARG A 373 10.36 3.59 4.97
C ARG A 373 11.19 4.87 4.81
N CYS A 374 11.33 5.36 3.59
CA CYS A 374 12.08 6.57 3.26
C CYS A 374 11.08 7.72 3.06
N SER A 375 11.37 8.90 3.60
CA SER A 375 10.52 10.09 3.42
C SER A 375 10.78 10.75 2.06
N GLU A 376 12.02 11.19 1.84
CA GLU A 376 12.41 11.96 0.64
C GLU A 376 13.62 11.37 -0.08
N ASN A 377 14.53 10.76 0.68
CA ASN A 377 15.79 10.25 0.18
C ASN A 377 16.00 8.80 0.64
N VAL A 378 16.61 8.01 -0.23
CA VAL A 378 17.17 6.71 0.10
C VAL A 378 18.69 6.82 0.21
N GLN A 379 19.28 6.20 1.23
CA GLN A 379 20.72 6.07 1.36
C GLN A 379 21.17 4.81 0.63
N ILE A 380 22.24 4.92 -0.14
CA ILE A 380 22.89 3.79 -0.82
C ILE A 380 24.35 3.79 -0.42
N ALA A 381 24.83 2.67 0.11
CA ALA A 381 26.24 2.52 0.47
C ALA A 381 26.90 1.45 -0.41
N LEU A 382 28.04 1.81 -0.99
CA LEU A 382 28.94 0.89 -1.68
C LEU A 382 30.09 0.60 -0.73
N ARG A 383 30.27 -0.67 -0.35
CA ARG A 383 31.45 -1.05 0.45
C ARG A 383 32.45 -1.76 -0.44
N GLY A 384 33.71 -1.41 -0.27
CA GLY A 384 34.77 -1.96 -1.06
C GLY A 384 36.13 -1.45 -0.64
N ARG A 385 37.12 -1.62 -1.52
CA ARG A 385 38.50 -1.15 -1.32
C ARG A 385 39.13 -0.77 -2.64
N TYR A 386 40.00 0.24 -2.62
CA TYR A 386 40.82 0.59 -3.78
C TYR A 386 42.08 -0.28 -3.86
N ILE A 387 42.62 -0.43 -5.07
CA ILE A 387 43.96 -0.95 -5.30
C ILE A 387 44.97 0.20 -5.32
N ALA A 388 46.13 0.01 -4.69
CA ALA A 388 47.25 0.97 -4.69
C ALA A 388 46.86 2.39 -4.19
N ASP A 389 47.52 3.44 -4.71
CA ASP A 389 47.40 4.85 -4.29
C ASP A 389 46.10 5.55 -4.77
N ILE A 390 45.12 4.81 -5.28
CA ILE A 390 43.83 5.39 -5.71
C ILE A 390 42.99 5.71 -4.48
N ALA A 391 42.62 6.99 -4.32
CA ALA A 391 41.86 7.45 -3.17
C ALA A 391 40.36 7.67 -3.43
N SER A 392 39.94 7.78 -4.70
CA SER A 392 38.54 8.10 -5.02
C SER A 392 38.14 7.67 -6.43
N SER A 393 36.82 7.65 -6.68
CA SER A 393 36.22 7.49 -8.01
C SER A 393 35.25 8.62 -8.24
N HIS A 394 35.10 9.05 -9.49
CA HIS A 394 34.04 9.97 -9.88
C HIS A 394 32.72 9.20 -9.97
N VAL A 395 31.71 9.60 -9.20
CA VAL A 395 30.46 8.86 -9.05
C VAL A 395 29.33 9.55 -9.79
N THR A 396 28.62 8.80 -10.62
CA THR A 396 27.37 9.23 -11.22
C THR A 396 26.25 8.25 -10.86
N VAL A 397 25.06 8.77 -10.58
CA VAL A 397 23.88 7.96 -10.23
C VAL A 397 22.70 8.38 -11.06
N ASN A 398 22.13 7.45 -11.83
CA ASN A 398 21.04 7.72 -12.78
C ASN A 398 21.36 8.90 -13.73
N GLY A 399 22.65 9.10 -14.06
CA GLY A 399 23.13 10.22 -14.89
C GLY A 399 23.37 11.53 -14.14
N ARG A 400 23.04 11.63 -12.84
CA ARG A 400 23.40 12.76 -11.99
C ARG A 400 24.85 12.63 -11.54
N ASP A 401 25.61 13.70 -11.72
CA ASP A 401 26.99 13.79 -11.25
C ASP A 401 27.06 14.11 -9.75
N LEU A 402 27.79 13.29 -8.98
CA LEU A 402 28.04 13.46 -7.55
C LEU A 402 29.50 13.86 -7.24
N GLY A 403 30.35 13.95 -8.27
CA GLY A 403 31.77 14.28 -8.12
C GLY A 403 32.63 13.10 -7.65
N SER A 404 33.88 13.41 -7.29
CA SER A 404 34.83 12.43 -6.75
C SER A 404 34.48 12.08 -5.30
N MET A 405 34.32 10.78 -5.03
CA MET A 405 34.02 10.24 -3.71
C MET A 405 35.03 9.15 -3.32
N ASP A 406 35.49 9.19 -2.07
CA ASP A 406 36.17 8.05 -1.46
C ASP A 406 35.11 7.01 -1.04
N LEU A 407 35.21 5.80 -1.61
CA LEU A 407 34.30 4.68 -1.40
C LEU A 407 34.86 3.62 -0.43
N SER A 408 36.03 3.85 0.14
CA SER A 408 36.70 2.92 1.06
C SER A 408 36.25 3.08 2.51
N GLY A 409 35.74 4.25 2.89
CA GLY A 409 35.31 4.57 4.25
C GLY A 409 33.85 4.19 4.56
N PRO A 410 33.48 4.05 5.84
CA PRO A 410 32.10 3.78 6.27
C PRO A 410 31.13 4.93 5.98
N GLU A 411 31.64 6.14 5.70
CA GLU A 411 30.87 7.34 5.37
C GLU A 411 30.50 7.46 3.89
N ALA A 412 30.93 6.51 3.05
CA ALA A 412 30.65 6.49 1.61
C ALA A 412 29.18 6.15 1.31
N VAL A 413 28.30 7.12 1.57
CA VAL A 413 26.85 7.00 1.42
C VAL A 413 26.34 8.00 0.40
N ILE A 414 25.75 7.48 -0.66
CA ILE A 414 25.03 8.24 -1.67
C ILE A 414 23.62 8.50 -1.14
N ARG A 415 23.21 9.77 -1.14
CA ARG A 415 21.85 10.19 -0.84
C ARG A 415 21.12 10.44 -2.15
N LEU A 416 20.17 9.57 -2.49
CA LEU A 416 19.41 9.66 -3.74
C LEU A 416 17.98 10.10 -3.42
N PRO A 417 17.51 11.25 -3.95
CA PRO A 417 16.11 11.63 -3.86
C PRO A 417 15.23 10.57 -4.52
N ILE A 418 14.15 10.15 -3.86
CA ILE A 418 13.22 9.13 -4.40
C ILE A 418 12.63 9.57 -5.74
N ALA A 419 12.48 10.89 -5.95
CA ALA A 419 12.02 11.50 -7.20
C ALA A 419 13.00 11.32 -8.38
N GLU A 420 14.27 11.02 -8.12
CA GLU A 420 15.33 10.81 -9.13
C GLU A 420 15.53 9.33 -9.48
N LEU A 421 14.71 8.43 -8.92
CA LEU A 421 14.72 7.03 -9.32
C LEU A 421 14.28 6.88 -10.77
N GLN A 422 15.02 6.07 -11.53
CA GLN A 422 14.62 5.68 -12.88
C GLN A 422 13.33 4.83 -12.84
N PRO A 423 12.71 4.57 -14.01
CA PRO A 423 11.59 3.64 -14.11
C PRO A 423 11.82 2.34 -13.32
N PHE A 424 10.78 1.79 -12.71
CA PHE A 424 10.85 0.56 -11.89
C PHE A 424 11.65 0.66 -10.57
N ALA A 425 11.80 1.86 -10.01
CA ALA A 425 12.67 2.12 -8.86
C ALA A 425 14.13 1.68 -9.13
N MET A 426 14.57 1.89 -10.37
CA MET A 426 15.88 1.50 -10.84
C MET A 426 16.95 2.50 -10.38
N VAL A 427 18.09 1.96 -10.02
CA VAL A 427 19.30 2.70 -9.71
C VAL A 427 20.42 2.15 -10.58
N GLU A 428 21.06 3.04 -11.32
CA GLU A 428 22.32 2.80 -12.00
C GLU A 428 23.39 3.67 -11.37
N ILE A 429 24.50 3.04 -10.94
CA ILE A 429 25.66 3.74 -10.40
C ILE A 429 26.84 3.44 -11.30
N CYS A 430 27.47 4.48 -11.80
CA CYS A 430 28.68 4.39 -12.61
C CYS A 430 29.84 5.09 -11.89
N LEU A 431 30.96 4.40 -11.80
CA LEU A 431 32.20 4.84 -11.19
C LEU A 431 33.24 5.03 -12.29
N ALA A 432 33.72 6.26 -12.48
CA ALA A 432 34.87 6.51 -13.31
C ALA A 432 36.14 6.53 -12.44
N HIS A 433 37.14 5.77 -12.87
CA HIS A 433 38.37 5.52 -12.12
C HIS A 433 39.57 6.14 -12.83
N GLU A 434 40.44 6.77 -12.06
CA GLU A 434 41.80 7.03 -12.51
C GLU A 434 42.60 5.74 -12.38
N LEU A 435 42.96 5.15 -13.52
CA LEU A 435 43.79 3.94 -13.52
C LEU A 435 45.22 4.30 -13.13
N PRO A 436 45.88 3.49 -12.30
CA PRO A 436 47.30 3.68 -12.04
C PRO A 436 48.05 3.47 -13.37
N PRO A 437 49.07 4.28 -13.68
CA PRO A 437 49.94 4.00 -14.81
C PRO A 437 50.50 2.58 -14.64
N ALA A 438 50.45 1.77 -15.70
CA ALA A 438 50.87 0.36 -15.70
C ALA A 438 52.14 0.14 -14.84
N PRO A 439 52.21 -0.96 -14.06
CA PRO A 439 53.12 -1.06 -12.92
C PRO A 439 54.56 -0.77 -13.32
N ARG A 440 55.05 0.42 -12.95
CA ARG A 440 56.49 0.69 -12.89
C ARG A 440 57.02 0.07 -11.61
N THR A 441 57.45 -1.18 -11.75
CA THR A 441 58.54 -1.79 -10.97
C THR A 441 58.53 -1.50 -9.47
N ALA A 442 57.70 -2.23 -8.72
CA ALA A 442 58.02 -2.77 -7.39
C ALA A 442 56.83 -3.60 -6.94
N ILE A 443 57.06 -4.87 -6.62
CA ILE A 443 56.10 -5.93 -6.26
C ILE A 443 55.67 -6.79 -7.48
N PRO A 444 55.90 -8.11 -7.44
CA PRO A 444 55.38 -9.03 -8.46
C PRO A 444 53.87 -9.22 -8.24
N MET A 445 53.04 -8.27 -8.69
CA MET A 445 51.61 -8.57 -8.88
C MET A 445 51.46 -9.28 -10.22
N GLN A 446 51.22 -10.59 -10.15
CA GLN A 446 50.92 -11.48 -11.29
C GLN A 446 49.51 -11.27 -11.89
N ASP A 447 48.84 -10.16 -11.56
CA ASP A 447 47.50 -9.87 -12.05
C ASP A 447 47.57 -8.89 -13.23
N PRO A 448 47.33 -9.33 -14.48
CA PRO A 448 47.42 -8.48 -15.66
C PRO A 448 46.26 -7.49 -15.80
N ARG A 449 45.25 -7.55 -14.93
CA ARG A 449 44.05 -6.71 -15.02
C ARG A 449 44.36 -5.27 -14.57
N GLN A 450 43.79 -4.29 -15.27
CA GLN A 450 43.80 -2.87 -14.86
C GLN A 450 42.69 -2.63 -13.83
N LEU A 451 42.99 -2.94 -12.57
CA LEU A 451 42.03 -2.86 -11.46
C LEU A 451 42.01 -1.45 -10.84
N ALA A 452 40.87 -1.05 -10.25
CA ALA A 452 40.76 0.18 -9.48
C ALA A 452 40.03 0.00 -8.14
N PHE A 453 38.71 -0.26 -8.17
CA PHE A 453 37.87 -0.42 -6.99
C PHE A 453 37.29 -1.83 -6.89
N GLY A 454 37.41 -2.43 -5.72
CA GLY A 454 36.88 -3.75 -5.40
C GLY A 454 35.60 -3.63 -4.59
N LEU A 455 34.45 -3.89 -5.22
CA LEU A 455 33.15 -3.86 -4.57
C LEU A 455 32.92 -5.16 -3.80
N SER A 456 32.58 -5.07 -2.52
CA SER A 456 32.28 -6.23 -1.66
C SER A 456 30.81 -6.30 -1.23
N SER A 457 30.12 -5.16 -1.13
CA SER A 457 28.67 -5.16 -0.89
C SER A 457 27.99 -3.86 -1.33
N VAL A 458 26.70 -3.97 -1.62
CA VAL A 458 25.80 -2.85 -1.87
C VAL A 458 24.65 -2.91 -0.89
N TRP A 459 24.34 -1.76 -0.30
CA TRP A 459 23.31 -1.60 0.69
C TRP A 459 22.41 -0.42 0.33
N ALA A 460 21.12 -0.53 0.65
CA ALA A 460 20.19 0.59 0.57
C ALA A 460 19.27 0.62 1.79
N GLY A 461 18.92 1.81 2.26
CA GLY A 461 18.12 1.99 3.46
C GLY A 461 17.60 3.41 3.67
N PRO A 462 16.72 3.61 4.66
CA PRO A 462 16.32 4.95 5.08
C PRO A 462 17.53 5.71 5.62
N LEU A 463 17.44 7.04 5.66
CA LEU A 463 18.40 7.87 6.38
C LEU A 463 18.54 7.34 7.81
N ALA A 464 19.76 7.01 8.23
CA ALA A 464 20.06 6.79 9.64
C ALA A 464 19.54 8.00 10.41
N THR A 465 18.58 7.78 11.30
CA THR A 465 18.24 8.79 12.30
C THR A 465 19.45 8.88 13.22
N ASP A 466 20.03 10.07 13.35
CA ASP A 466 21.02 10.31 14.39
C ASP A 466 20.37 9.97 15.75
N GLY A 467 20.71 8.81 16.30
CA GLY A 467 20.32 8.39 17.64
C GLY A 467 19.35 7.21 17.73
N SER A 468 19.89 6.00 17.77
CA SER A 468 19.54 5.01 18.80
C SER A 468 20.71 4.05 18.98
N GLN A 469 21.55 4.38 19.97
CA GLN A 469 22.40 3.42 20.68
C GLN A 469 21.52 2.52 21.54
#